data_AF-A0A6J1P6T5-F1
#
_entry.id   AF-A0A6J1P6T5-F1
#
_cell.length_a   1.000
_cell.length_b   1.000
_cell.length_c   1.000
_cell.angle_alpha   90.00
_cell.angle_beta   90.00
_cell.angle_gamma   90.00
#
_symmetry.space_group_name_H-M   'P 1'
#
loop_
_entity.id
_entity.type
_entity.pdbx_description
1 polymer ?
#
loop_
_entity_poly.entity_id
_entity_poly.type
_entity_poly.pdbx_seq_one_letter_code
_entity_poly.pdbx_strand_id
1 'polypeptide(L)'
;MTASLWFFNAEKPKVEAEHPEHSFADVVKELNRRWAAADSETKLKYESIAEQDKERYDKEMAAYKTDQLALGQQQHEANTGEELVKVEKKKKSKKKQKRGHRMAEQDNKQYESEMQNCMQSKNIIMTDVKRRHYVDPNMPKRPLSASFWFCNDERPKLEAEHPERSLVDILKEVSRRWAAADPETKLKYETLGAQDQERYDREMAAYKTDPLALDQKHEANTGEELVKVEVDE
;
A
#
# COMPACT_ATOMS: atom_id res chain seq x y z
N MET A 1 6.44 -13.97 -18.96
CA MET A 1 5.27 -14.66 -18.32
C MET A 1 5.64 -16.11 -18.01
N THR A 2 4.93 -16.80 -17.10
CA THR A 2 5.21 -18.22 -16.76
C THR A 2 4.58 -19.18 -17.79
N ALA A 3 5.12 -20.40 -17.89
CA ALA A 3 4.65 -21.42 -18.85
C ALA A 3 3.15 -21.74 -18.73
N SER A 4 2.63 -21.81 -17.50
CA SER A 4 1.21 -22.06 -17.23
C SER A 4 0.27 -20.98 -17.75
N LEU A 5 0.71 -19.71 -17.73
CA LEU A 5 -0.08 -18.58 -18.26
C LEU A 5 -0.18 -18.61 -19.78
N TRP A 6 0.89 -19.01 -20.47
CA TRP A 6 0.86 -19.22 -21.93
C TRP A 6 -0.07 -20.37 -22.32
N PHE A 7 -0.05 -21.46 -21.55
CA PHE A 7 -1.01 -22.55 -21.70
C PHE A 7 -2.45 -22.08 -21.47
N PHE A 8 -2.71 -21.32 -20.40
CA PHE A 8 -4.04 -20.77 -20.13
C PHE A 8 -4.51 -19.83 -21.23
N ASN A 9 -3.64 -18.99 -21.79
CA ASN A 9 -4.04 -18.11 -22.89
C ASN A 9 -4.44 -18.88 -24.16
N ALA A 10 -3.79 -20.02 -24.42
CA ALA A 10 -4.11 -20.88 -25.57
C ALA A 10 -5.36 -21.74 -25.37
N GLU A 11 -5.63 -22.16 -24.13
CA GLU A 11 -6.71 -23.10 -23.79
C GLU A 11 -7.98 -22.40 -23.28
N LYS A 12 -7.88 -21.21 -22.71
CA LYS A 12 -9.01 -20.41 -22.25
C LYS A 12 -10.10 -20.22 -23.31
N PRO A 13 -9.82 -19.80 -24.57
CA PRO A 13 -10.87 -19.65 -25.56
C PRO A 13 -11.55 -20.98 -25.92
N LYS A 14 -10.86 -22.12 -25.77
CA LYS A 14 -11.45 -23.44 -26.00
C LYS A 14 -12.38 -23.84 -24.85
N VAL A 15 -11.97 -23.59 -23.61
CA VAL A 15 -12.79 -23.86 -22.42
C VAL A 15 -14.02 -22.94 -22.38
N GLU A 16 -13.88 -21.66 -22.75
CA GLU A 16 -15.01 -20.73 -22.85
C GLU A 16 -16.00 -21.13 -23.97
N ALA A 17 -15.52 -21.75 -25.05
CA ALA A 17 -16.37 -22.27 -26.12
C ALA A 17 -17.09 -23.59 -25.75
N GLU A 18 -16.43 -24.48 -25.00
CA GLU A 18 -17.02 -25.74 -24.49
C GLU A 18 -18.01 -25.48 -23.35
N HIS A 19 -17.76 -24.42 -22.57
CA HIS A 19 -18.48 -24.12 -21.35
C HIS A 19 -18.84 -22.62 -21.25
N PRO A 20 -19.71 -22.10 -22.14
CA PRO A 20 -20.09 -20.68 -22.14
C PRO A 20 -20.90 -20.26 -20.90
N GLU A 21 -21.48 -21.23 -20.18
CA GLU A 21 -22.19 -21.03 -18.91
C GLU A 21 -21.26 -21.00 -17.68
N HIS A 22 -19.99 -21.40 -17.81
CA HIS A 22 -19.09 -21.43 -16.66
C HIS A 22 -18.63 -20.02 -16.31
N SER A 23 -18.71 -19.69 -15.02
CA SER A 23 -18.09 -18.48 -14.48
C SER A 23 -16.58 -18.52 -14.75
N PHE A 24 -15.97 -17.35 -14.94
CA PHE A 24 -14.53 -17.20 -15.09
C PHE A 24 -13.73 -17.96 -14.01
N ALA A 25 -14.25 -17.99 -12.78
CA ALA A 25 -13.63 -18.73 -11.68
C ALA A 25 -13.57 -20.26 -11.93
N ASP A 26 -14.61 -20.82 -12.55
CA ASP A 26 -14.70 -22.25 -12.84
C ASP A 26 -13.89 -22.62 -14.09
N VAL A 27 -13.84 -21.73 -15.08
CA VAL A 27 -12.90 -21.82 -16.22
C VAL A 27 -11.46 -21.90 -15.73
N VAL A 28 -11.06 -21.03 -14.79
CA VAL A 28 -9.70 -21.02 -14.24
C VAL A 28 -9.41 -22.28 -13.42
N LYS A 29 -10.36 -22.80 -12.63
CA LYS A 29 -10.19 -24.07 -11.91
C LYS A 29 -9.97 -25.24 -12.88
N GLU A 30 -10.76 -25.30 -13.96
CA GLU A 30 -10.65 -26.35 -14.96
C GLU A 30 -9.31 -26.26 -15.73
N LEU A 31 -8.88 -25.06 -16.09
CA LEU A 31 -7.57 -24.85 -16.71
C LEU A 31 -6.40 -25.29 -15.81
N ASN A 32 -6.48 -25.01 -14.51
CA ASN A 32 -5.49 -25.48 -13.54
C ASN A 32 -5.48 -27.01 -13.44
N ARG A 33 -6.65 -27.65 -13.45
CA ARG A 33 -6.78 -29.11 -13.46
C ARG A 33 -6.16 -29.71 -14.73
N ARG A 34 -6.45 -29.13 -15.89
CA ARG A 34 -5.89 -29.55 -17.19
C ARG A 34 -4.37 -29.34 -17.25
N TRP A 35 -3.83 -28.26 -16.69
CA TRP A 35 -2.38 -28.05 -16.60
C TRP A 35 -1.70 -29.03 -15.66
N ALA A 36 -2.31 -29.35 -14.52
CA ALA A 36 -1.79 -30.35 -13.60
C ALA A 36 -1.70 -31.72 -14.29
N ALA A 37 -2.75 -32.10 -15.03
CA ALA A 37 -2.83 -33.35 -15.79
C ALA A 37 -2.09 -33.34 -17.13
N ALA A 38 -1.57 -32.20 -17.59
CA ALA A 38 -0.92 -32.10 -18.90
C ALA A 38 0.41 -32.89 -18.96
N ASP A 39 0.65 -33.50 -20.12
CA ASP A 39 1.87 -34.26 -20.42
C ASP A 39 3.12 -33.38 -20.33
N SER A 40 4.24 -34.01 -19.97
CA SER A 40 5.54 -33.34 -19.87
C SER A 40 5.96 -32.66 -21.17
N GLU A 41 5.59 -33.20 -22.34
CA GLU A 41 5.88 -32.61 -23.65
C GLU A 41 5.14 -31.28 -23.86
N THR A 42 3.87 -31.23 -23.47
CA THR A 42 3.06 -30.01 -23.55
C THR A 42 3.62 -28.95 -22.60
N LYS A 43 3.99 -29.35 -21.38
CA LYS A 43 4.64 -28.46 -20.41
C LYS A 43 5.95 -27.90 -20.96
N LEU A 44 6.80 -28.75 -21.57
CA LEU A 44 8.07 -28.36 -22.19
C LEU A 44 7.88 -27.33 -23.32
N LYS A 45 6.87 -27.50 -24.18
CA LYS A 45 6.55 -26.54 -25.25
C LYS A 45 6.27 -25.14 -24.68
N TYR A 46 5.44 -25.05 -23.64
CA TYR A 46 5.09 -23.76 -23.04
C TYR A 46 6.21 -23.18 -22.18
N GLU A 47 7.06 -24.03 -21.61
CA GLU A 47 8.30 -23.62 -20.93
C GLU A 47 9.27 -22.95 -21.90
N SER A 48 9.47 -23.55 -23.08
CA SER A 48 10.28 -22.95 -24.14
C SER A 48 9.72 -21.61 -24.63
N ILE A 49 8.39 -21.49 -24.78
CA ILE A 49 7.73 -20.22 -25.15
C ILE A 49 7.92 -19.17 -24.05
N ALA A 50 7.82 -19.56 -22.77
CA ALA A 50 8.03 -18.65 -21.64
C ALA A 50 9.47 -18.14 -21.57
N GLU A 51 10.45 -18.98 -21.91
CA GLU A 51 11.86 -18.60 -21.96
C GLU A 51 12.15 -17.64 -23.11
N GLN A 52 11.60 -17.89 -24.30
CA GLN A 52 11.71 -16.97 -25.44
C GLN A 52 11.07 -15.59 -25.13
N ASP A 53 9.92 -15.59 -24.44
CA ASP A 53 9.24 -14.36 -24.00
C ASP A 53 10.10 -13.57 -23.01
N LYS A 54 10.79 -14.26 -22.10
CA LYS A 54 11.74 -13.66 -21.16
C LYS A 54 12.92 -13.04 -21.89
N GLU A 55 13.51 -13.73 -22.86
CA GLU A 55 14.61 -13.16 -23.65
C GLU A 55 14.20 -11.95 -24.47
N ARG A 56 12.99 -11.97 -25.05
CA ARG A 56 12.44 -10.81 -25.77
C ARG A 56 12.36 -9.61 -24.85
N TYR A 57 11.77 -9.79 -23.67
CA TYR A 57 11.64 -8.74 -22.66
C TYR A 57 13.01 -8.22 -22.20
N ASP A 58 13.96 -9.10 -21.92
CA ASP A 58 15.31 -8.70 -21.48
C ASP A 58 16.02 -7.86 -22.56
N LYS A 59 15.88 -8.23 -23.85
CA LYS A 59 16.42 -7.46 -24.98
C LYS A 59 15.72 -6.10 -25.15
N GLU A 60 14.40 -6.07 -25.04
CA GLU A 60 13.60 -4.85 -25.13
C GLU A 60 13.93 -3.88 -23.99
N MET A 61 14.06 -4.38 -22.75
CA MET A 61 14.46 -3.59 -21.59
C MET A 61 15.89 -3.06 -21.70
N ALA A 62 16.81 -3.85 -22.29
CA ALA A 62 18.18 -3.40 -22.54
C ALA A 62 18.23 -2.27 -23.59
N ALA A 63 17.43 -2.38 -24.66
CA ALA A 63 17.29 -1.32 -25.66
C ALA A 63 16.68 -0.06 -25.05
N TYR A 64 15.58 -0.19 -24.30
CA TYR A 64 14.93 0.93 -23.61
C TYR A 64 15.88 1.64 -22.63
N LYS A 65 16.65 0.88 -21.86
CA LYS A 65 17.65 1.45 -20.93
C LYS A 65 18.76 2.19 -21.67
N THR A 66 19.17 1.68 -22.83
CA THR A 66 20.19 2.31 -23.68
C THR A 66 19.67 3.62 -24.27
N ASP A 67 18.43 3.62 -24.78
CA ASP A 67 17.78 4.82 -25.33
C ASP A 67 17.55 5.89 -24.26
N GLN A 68 17.14 5.50 -23.05
CA GLN A 68 17.04 6.42 -21.90
C GLN A 68 18.39 7.02 -21.52
N LEU A 69 19.47 6.24 -21.59
CA LEU A 69 20.82 6.74 -21.35
C LEU A 69 21.26 7.73 -22.44
N ALA A 70 20.95 7.42 -23.71
CA ALA A 70 21.27 8.27 -24.85
C ALA A 70 20.51 9.61 -24.81
N LEU A 71 19.23 9.59 -24.38
CA LEU A 71 18.45 10.81 -24.12
C LEU A 71 19.08 11.66 -23.01
N GLY A 72 19.54 11.03 -21.92
CA GLY A 72 20.24 11.72 -20.84
C GLY A 72 21.59 12.29 -21.27
N GLN A 73 22.32 11.60 -22.16
CA GLN A 73 23.59 12.07 -22.71
C GLN A 73 23.40 13.25 -23.67
N GLN A 74 22.39 13.23 -24.55
CA GLN A 74 22.07 14.37 -25.41
C GLN A 74 21.70 15.63 -24.62
N GLN A 75 20.95 15.49 -23.52
CA GLN A 75 20.61 16.62 -22.64
C GLN A 75 21.84 17.14 -21.88
N HIS A 76 22.77 16.28 -21.48
CA HIS A 76 24.02 16.72 -20.87
C HIS A 76 24.95 17.38 -21.91
N GLU A 77 25.07 16.86 -23.12
CA GLU A 77 25.88 17.44 -24.21
C GLU A 77 25.34 18.82 -24.66
N ALA A 78 24.02 19.00 -24.73
CA ALA A 78 23.39 20.31 -24.94
C ALA A 78 23.69 21.32 -23.81
N ASN A 79 23.82 20.85 -22.58
CA ASN A 79 24.18 21.68 -21.41
C ASN A 79 25.69 21.87 -21.22
N THR A 80 26.54 21.05 -21.86
CA THR A 80 28.01 21.10 -21.73
C THR A 80 28.62 22.25 -22.54
N GLY A 81 27.89 22.81 -23.52
CA GLY A 81 28.25 24.06 -24.19
C GLY A 81 28.22 25.29 -23.26
N GLU A 82 27.33 25.32 -22.28
CA GLU A 82 27.21 26.42 -21.30
C GLU A 82 27.97 26.16 -19.98
N GLU A 83 28.28 24.90 -19.65
CA GLU A 83 28.93 24.55 -18.37
C GLU A 83 30.47 24.70 -18.37
N LEU A 84 31.14 24.91 -19.51
CA LEU A 84 32.59 25.12 -19.54
C LEU A 84 33.04 26.41 -18.80
N VAL A 85 32.17 27.40 -18.65
CA VAL A 85 32.48 28.66 -17.93
C VAL A 85 32.31 28.53 -16.39
N LYS A 86 31.55 27.54 -15.89
CA LYS A 86 31.29 27.35 -14.45
C LYS A 86 32.27 26.38 -13.76
N VAL A 87 32.87 25.44 -14.49
CA VAL A 87 33.77 24.41 -13.93
C VAL A 87 35.04 25.00 -13.31
N GLU A 88 35.55 26.10 -13.86
CA GLU A 88 36.79 26.73 -13.39
C GLU A 88 36.65 27.44 -12.03
N LYS A 89 35.44 27.96 -11.73
CA LYS A 89 35.12 28.58 -10.43
C LYS A 89 34.86 27.53 -9.32
N LYS A 90 34.41 26.31 -9.66
CA LYS A 90 34.12 25.24 -8.69
C LYS A 90 35.35 24.42 -8.25
N LYS A 91 36.42 24.35 -9.04
CA LYS A 91 37.65 23.59 -8.70
C LYS A 91 38.31 24.04 -7.38
N LYS A 92 38.20 25.33 -7.01
CA LYS A 92 38.68 25.84 -5.70
C LYS A 92 37.80 25.43 -4.50
N SER A 93 36.51 25.17 -4.71
CA SER A 93 35.57 24.77 -3.64
C SER A 93 35.59 23.26 -3.33
N LYS A 94 35.79 22.42 -4.36
CA LYS A 94 35.82 20.94 -4.22
C LYS A 94 36.94 20.39 -3.32
N LYS A 95 38.04 21.12 -3.10
CA LYS A 95 39.13 20.69 -2.19
C LYS A 95 38.73 20.75 -0.71
N LYS A 96 37.76 21.59 -0.33
CA LYS A 96 37.25 21.71 1.05
C LYS A 96 36.14 20.67 1.33
N GLN A 97 35.33 20.33 0.34
CA GLN A 97 34.19 19.40 0.46
C GLN A 97 34.63 17.91 0.47
N LYS A 98 35.75 17.56 -0.16
CA LYS A 98 36.28 16.18 -0.21
C LYS A 98 36.70 15.59 1.16
N ARG A 99 36.83 16.41 2.21
CA ARG A 99 37.10 15.93 3.58
C ARG A 99 35.83 15.55 4.35
N GLY A 100 34.67 16.09 3.99
CA GLY A 100 33.39 15.74 4.63
C GLY A 100 32.72 14.49 4.06
N HIS A 101 32.92 14.20 2.77
CA HIS A 101 32.22 13.12 2.06
C HIS A 101 32.66 11.70 2.46
N ARG A 102 33.90 11.56 2.96
CA ARG A 102 34.48 10.25 3.31
C ARG A 102 33.96 9.70 4.64
N MET A 103 33.52 10.57 5.56
CA MET A 103 32.90 10.18 6.84
C MET A 103 31.44 9.74 6.62
N ALA A 104 30.69 10.46 5.77
CA ALA A 104 29.30 10.12 5.44
C ALA A 104 29.17 8.80 4.64
N GLU A 105 30.16 8.45 3.81
CA GLU A 105 30.20 7.16 3.13
C GLU A 105 30.47 5.97 4.07
N GLN A 106 31.21 6.18 5.17
CA GLN A 106 31.47 5.14 6.17
C GLN A 106 30.25 4.92 7.06
N ASP A 107 29.58 5.99 7.50
CA ASP A 107 28.32 5.92 8.26
C ASP A 107 27.17 5.31 7.45
N ASN A 108 27.08 5.62 6.15
CA ASN A 108 26.03 5.06 5.31
C ASN A 108 26.26 3.56 5.01
N LYS A 109 27.52 3.13 4.83
CA LYS A 109 27.85 1.70 4.71
C LYS A 109 27.62 0.92 5.99
N GLN A 110 27.91 1.54 7.14
CA GLN A 110 27.59 0.98 8.45
C GLN A 110 26.07 0.80 8.58
N TYR A 111 25.29 1.84 8.28
CA TYR A 111 23.82 1.80 8.30
C TYR A 111 23.22 0.79 7.31
N GLU A 112 23.77 0.68 6.09
CA GLU A 112 23.38 -0.33 5.11
C GLU A 112 23.69 -1.75 5.61
N SER A 113 24.86 -1.97 6.24
CA SER A 113 25.21 -3.28 6.81
C SER A 113 24.37 -3.64 8.04
N GLU A 114 24.00 -2.65 8.85
CA GLU A 114 23.13 -2.81 10.02
C GLU A 114 21.68 -3.05 9.61
N MET A 115 21.20 -2.38 8.55
CA MET A 115 19.90 -2.67 7.92
C MET A 115 19.86 -4.05 7.29
N GLN A 116 20.95 -4.47 6.63
CA GLN A 116 21.04 -5.79 6.02
C GLN A 116 21.10 -6.90 7.08
N ASN A 117 21.72 -6.67 8.24
CA ASN A 117 21.74 -7.59 9.38
C ASN A 117 20.39 -7.62 10.14
N CYS A 118 19.68 -6.49 10.21
CA CYS A 118 18.31 -6.42 10.72
C CYS A 118 17.30 -7.17 9.83
N MET A 119 17.51 -7.15 8.50
CA MET A 119 16.70 -7.93 7.54
C MET A 119 17.10 -9.41 7.47
N GLN A 120 18.35 -9.77 7.77
CA GLN A 120 18.84 -11.16 7.77
C GLN A 120 18.44 -11.94 9.04
N SER A 121 18.13 -11.27 10.15
CA SER A 121 17.80 -11.90 11.43
C SER A 121 16.31 -12.25 11.62
N LYS A 122 15.46 -12.05 10.61
CA LYS A 122 14.11 -12.63 10.58
C LYS A 122 13.86 -13.25 9.20
N ASN A 123 14.04 -14.57 9.13
CA ASN A 123 13.50 -15.41 8.05
C ASN A 123 11.97 -15.24 7.99
N ILE A 124 11.48 -14.26 7.22
CA ILE A 124 10.13 -14.26 6.67
C ILE A 124 10.22 -13.79 5.22
N ILE A 125 10.12 -14.77 4.32
CA ILE A 125 9.86 -14.57 2.90
C ILE A 125 8.45 -13.98 2.80
N MET A 126 8.30 -12.72 2.37
CA MET A 126 7.00 -12.14 2.03
C MET A 126 6.87 -11.97 0.52
N THR A 127 6.13 -12.88 -0.09
CA THR A 127 5.55 -12.73 -1.43
C THR A 127 4.30 -11.83 -1.37
N ASP A 128 4.08 -11.09 -2.45
CA ASP A 128 3.24 -9.89 -2.60
C ASP A 128 1.69 -10.11 -2.52
N VAL A 129 1.22 -11.11 -1.76
CA VAL A 129 -0.22 -11.47 -1.70
C VAL A 129 -0.82 -11.36 -0.28
N LYS A 130 0.00 -11.09 0.75
CA LYS A 130 -0.48 -10.92 2.14
C LYS A 130 0.11 -9.66 2.79
N ARG A 131 -0.39 -8.50 2.37
CA ARG A 131 -0.36 -7.28 3.21
C ARG A 131 -1.76 -6.95 3.74
N ARG A 132 -2.50 -7.95 4.23
CA ARG A 132 -3.27 -7.68 5.44
C ARG A 132 -2.23 -7.69 6.56
N HIS A 133 -1.82 -6.50 6.99
CA HIS A 133 -1.05 -6.35 8.21
C HIS A 133 -1.80 -7.18 9.26
N TYR A 134 -1.15 -8.20 9.84
CA TYR A 134 -1.71 -8.87 11.01
C TYR A 134 -1.83 -7.78 12.08
N VAL A 135 -3.05 -7.32 12.32
CA VAL A 135 -3.38 -6.40 13.39
C VAL A 135 -3.85 -7.31 14.51
N ASP A 136 -3.15 -7.30 15.62
CA ASP A 136 -3.56 -8.05 16.81
C ASP A 136 -5.00 -7.63 17.16
N PRO A 137 -5.97 -8.57 17.26
CA PRO A 137 -7.35 -8.25 17.59
C PRO A 137 -7.52 -7.48 18.92
N ASN A 138 -6.57 -7.62 19.84
CA ASN A 138 -6.58 -6.97 21.14
C ASN A 138 -5.84 -5.62 21.14
N MET A 139 -5.24 -5.22 20.01
CA MET A 139 -4.58 -3.92 19.90
C MET A 139 -5.63 -2.80 19.95
N PRO A 140 -5.52 -1.84 20.88
CA PRO A 140 -6.40 -0.68 20.92
C PRO A 140 -6.46 0.02 19.56
N LYS A 141 -7.67 0.40 19.14
CA LYS A 141 -7.88 1.12 17.88
C LYS A 141 -7.29 2.51 18.00
N ARG A 142 -6.66 2.99 16.92
CA ARG A 142 -6.06 4.34 16.88
C ARG A 142 -7.07 5.40 17.28
N PRO A 143 -6.64 6.46 17.99
CA PRO A 143 -7.54 7.51 18.40
C PRO A 143 -8.00 8.32 17.18
N LEU A 144 -9.23 8.80 17.24
CA LEU A 144 -9.83 9.65 16.23
C LEU A 144 -9.43 11.10 16.49
N SER A 145 -8.96 11.76 15.43
CA SER A 145 -8.69 13.20 15.46
C SER A 145 -10.00 14.00 15.47
N ALA A 146 -9.92 15.27 15.89
CA ALA A 146 -11.03 16.22 15.90
C ALA A 146 -11.79 16.27 14.55
N SER A 147 -11.06 16.26 13.44
CA SER A 147 -11.66 16.25 12.11
C SER A 147 -12.44 14.97 11.82
N PHE A 148 -11.99 13.82 12.30
CA PHE A 148 -12.69 12.55 12.12
C PHE A 148 -13.96 12.46 12.96
N TRP A 149 -13.95 13.02 14.18
CA TRP A 149 -15.17 13.17 14.98
C TRP A 149 -16.21 14.02 14.24
N PHE A 150 -15.80 15.17 13.70
CA PHE A 150 -16.68 16.00 12.86
C PHE A 150 -17.18 15.24 11.63
N CYS A 151 -16.32 14.48 10.96
CA CYS A 151 -16.71 13.67 9.82
C CYS A 151 -17.75 12.59 10.16
N ASN A 152 -17.63 11.95 11.33
CA ASN A 152 -18.59 10.95 11.78
C ASN A 152 -19.98 11.54 12.03
N ASP A 153 -20.05 12.77 12.55
CA ASP A 153 -21.33 13.44 12.83
C ASP A 153 -21.98 14.03 11.57
N GLU A 154 -21.18 14.58 10.64
CA GLU A 154 -21.70 15.29 9.46
C GLU A 154 -21.92 14.40 8.24
N ARG A 155 -21.15 13.32 8.08
CA ARG A 155 -21.32 12.38 6.97
C ARG A 155 -22.74 11.81 6.88
N PRO A 156 -23.36 11.25 7.95
CA PRO A 156 -24.70 10.67 7.84
C PRO A 156 -25.77 11.72 7.53
N LYS A 157 -25.60 12.96 7.97
CA LYS A 157 -26.51 14.07 7.64
C LYS A 157 -26.47 14.37 6.14
N LEU A 158 -25.26 14.46 5.58
CA LEU A 158 -25.06 14.68 4.14
C LEU A 158 -25.49 13.49 3.29
N GLU A 159 -25.33 12.27 3.79
CA GLU A 159 -25.80 11.06 3.13
C GLU A 159 -27.34 11.01 3.10
N ALA A 160 -28.01 11.49 4.15
CA ALA A 160 -29.47 11.64 4.18
C ALA A 160 -29.99 12.77 3.28
N GLU A 161 -29.27 13.90 3.20
CA GLU A 161 -29.61 15.02 2.32
C GLU A 161 -29.36 14.70 0.83
N HIS A 162 -28.34 13.89 0.55
CA HIS A 162 -27.88 13.59 -0.80
C HIS A 162 -27.59 12.09 -1.00
N PRO A 163 -28.62 11.22 -0.94
CA PRO A 163 -28.43 9.78 -1.09
C PRO A 163 -27.96 9.36 -2.49
N GLU A 164 -28.13 10.24 -3.50
CA GLU A 164 -27.66 10.01 -4.86
C GLU A 164 -26.15 10.28 -5.04
N ARG A 165 -25.54 11.10 -4.17
CA ARG A 165 -24.14 11.49 -4.31
C ARG A 165 -23.21 10.37 -3.87
N SER A 166 -22.10 10.23 -4.59
CA SER A 166 -21.04 9.30 -4.19
C SER A 166 -20.50 9.66 -2.81
N LEU A 167 -20.23 8.63 -1.99
CA LEU A 167 -19.57 8.78 -0.67
C LEU A 167 -18.29 9.61 -0.75
N VAL A 168 -17.56 9.53 -1.87
CA VAL A 168 -16.33 10.30 -2.10
C VAL A 168 -16.64 11.80 -2.18
N ASP A 169 -17.73 12.19 -2.82
CA ASP A 169 -18.10 13.58 -2.97
C ASP A 169 -18.72 14.14 -1.68
N ILE A 170 -19.44 13.30 -0.92
CA ILE A 170 -19.89 13.62 0.43
C ILE A 170 -18.68 13.91 1.34
N LEU A 171 -17.67 13.04 1.34
CA LEU A 171 -16.48 13.24 2.18
C LEU A 171 -15.66 14.49 1.81
N LYS A 172 -15.59 14.83 0.51
CA LYS A 172 -14.99 16.09 0.06
C LYS A 172 -15.75 17.30 0.62
N GLU A 173 -17.09 17.24 0.60
CA GLU A 173 -17.93 18.32 1.13
C GLU A 173 -17.79 18.46 2.65
N VAL A 174 -17.75 17.34 3.39
CA VAL A 174 -17.46 17.35 4.84
C VAL A 174 -16.10 18.01 5.11
N SER A 175 -15.07 17.64 4.35
CA SER A 175 -13.72 18.19 4.53
C SER A 175 -13.70 19.70 4.26
N ARG A 176 -14.47 20.17 3.27
CA ARG A 176 -14.66 21.59 2.98
C ARG A 176 -15.36 22.32 4.14
N ARG A 177 -16.43 21.73 4.70
CA ARG A 177 -17.14 22.26 5.87
C ARG A 177 -16.24 22.34 7.10
N TRP A 178 -15.41 21.32 7.35
CA TRP A 178 -14.44 21.34 8.44
C TRP A 178 -13.42 22.47 8.30
N ALA A 179 -12.89 22.69 7.10
CA ALA A 179 -11.97 23.79 6.84
C ALA A 179 -12.61 25.15 7.18
N ALA A 180 -13.89 25.33 6.81
CA ALA A 180 -14.68 26.54 7.04
C ALA A 180 -15.37 26.63 8.41
N ALA A 181 -15.29 25.59 9.25
CA ALA A 181 -16.01 25.53 10.52
C ALA A 181 -15.50 26.58 11.53
N ASP A 182 -16.42 27.07 12.36
CA ASP A 182 -16.14 28.05 13.40
C ASP A 182 -15.11 27.54 14.42
N PRO A 183 -14.26 28.41 14.99
CA PRO A 183 -13.28 28.03 16.01
C PRO A 183 -13.93 27.36 17.24
N GLU A 184 -15.13 27.77 17.63
CA GLU A 184 -15.87 27.17 18.75
C GLU A 184 -16.28 25.72 18.44
N THR A 185 -16.80 25.49 17.24
CA THR A 185 -17.13 24.15 16.74
C THR A 185 -15.87 23.29 16.67
N LYS A 186 -14.76 23.81 16.14
CA LYS A 186 -13.48 23.10 16.10
C LYS A 186 -12.99 22.74 17.50
N LEU A 187 -13.06 23.67 18.45
CA LEU A 187 -12.64 23.46 19.84
C LEU A 187 -13.43 22.34 20.54
N LYS A 188 -14.74 22.24 20.28
CA LYS A 188 -15.57 21.13 20.78
C LYS A 188 -15.02 19.78 20.31
N TYR A 189 -14.73 19.64 19.01
CA TYR A 189 -14.20 18.40 18.45
C TYR A 189 -12.73 18.15 18.81
N GLU A 190 -11.94 19.20 19.02
CA GLU A 190 -10.57 19.08 19.56
C GLU A 190 -10.59 18.53 20.98
N THR A 191 -11.55 18.96 21.81
CA THR A 191 -11.74 18.40 23.15
C THR A 191 -12.12 16.93 23.09
N LEU A 192 -13.03 16.55 22.20
CA LEU A 192 -13.40 15.14 21.98
C LEU A 192 -12.22 14.31 21.47
N GLY A 193 -11.43 14.85 20.53
CA GLY A 193 -10.22 14.20 20.03
C GLY A 193 -9.15 14.04 21.12
N ALA A 194 -9.01 15.00 22.02
CA ALA A 194 -8.10 14.90 23.16
C ALA A 194 -8.55 13.84 24.16
N GLN A 195 -9.85 13.77 24.49
CA GLN A 195 -10.41 12.72 25.33
C GLN A 195 -10.21 11.32 24.71
N ASP A 196 -10.40 11.21 23.39
CA ASP A 196 -10.20 9.98 22.63
C ASP A 196 -8.73 9.52 22.64
N GLN A 197 -7.81 10.48 22.52
CA GLN A 197 -6.37 10.25 22.67
C GLN A 197 -6.03 9.75 24.08
N GLU A 198 -6.58 10.35 25.13
CA GLU A 198 -6.37 9.88 26.51
C GLU A 198 -6.91 8.46 26.76
N ARG A 199 -8.08 8.14 26.17
CA ARG A 199 -8.61 6.76 26.20
C ARG A 199 -7.62 5.81 25.54
N TYR A 200 -7.15 6.13 24.33
CA TYR A 200 -6.18 5.31 23.61
C TYR A 200 -4.88 5.13 24.37
N ASP A 201 -4.34 6.20 24.97
CA ASP A 201 -3.10 6.13 25.75
C ASP A 201 -3.25 5.22 26.97
N ARG A 202 -4.41 5.27 27.64
CA ARG A 202 -4.75 4.38 28.75
C ARG A 202 -4.88 2.91 28.31
N GLU A 203 -5.58 2.65 27.21
CA GLU A 203 -5.75 1.31 26.65
C GLU A 203 -4.42 0.73 26.13
N MET A 204 -3.60 1.56 25.47
CA MET A 204 -2.27 1.18 25.00
C MET A 204 -1.29 0.92 26.14
N ALA A 205 -1.38 1.68 27.23
CA ALA A 205 -0.60 1.40 28.42
C ALA A 205 -0.96 0.02 28.99
N ALA A 206 -2.26 -0.29 29.11
CA ALA A 206 -2.73 -1.60 29.56
C ALA A 206 -2.30 -2.74 28.61
N TYR A 207 -2.41 -2.54 27.30
CA TYR A 207 -1.99 -3.51 26.28
C TYR A 207 -0.48 -3.79 26.31
N LYS A 208 0.35 -2.77 26.57
CA LYS A 208 1.81 -2.95 26.72
C LYS A 208 2.18 -3.72 27.98
N THR A 209 1.39 -3.60 29.04
CA THR A 209 1.65 -4.28 30.33
C THR A 209 1.13 -5.71 30.36
N ASP A 210 0.02 -6.00 29.67
CA ASP A 210 -0.54 -7.36 29.55
C ASP A 210 -1.34 -7.52 28.24
N PRO A 211 -0.76 -8.15 27.20
CA PRO A 211 -1.42 -8.35 25.91
C PRO A 211 -2.59 -9.36 25.94
N LEU A 212 -2.87 -10.02 27.08
CA LEU A 212 -3.91 -11.07 27.21
C LEU A 212 -5.19 -10.63 27.96
N ALA A 213 -5.23 -9.42 28.56
CA ALA A 213 -6.25 -9.07 29.55
C ALA A 213 -7.49 -8.29 29.03
N LEU A 214 -7.66 -8.07 27.71
CA LEU A 214 -8.70 -7.18 27.18
C LEU A 214 -10.02 -7.87 26.74
N ASP A 215 -10.10 -9.20 26.81
CA ASP A 215 -11.26 -9.99 26.33
C ASP A 215 -12.58 -9.65 27.06
N GLN A 216 -12.50 -9.16 28.30
CA GLN A 216 -13.67 -8.97 29.16
C GLN A 216 -14.46 -7.66 28.93
N LYS A 217 -13.93 -6.68 28.16
CA LYS A 217 -14.57 -5.36 28.04
C LYS A 217 -15.45 -5.18 26.81
N HIS A 218 -15.27 -5.97 25.75
CA HIS A 218 -16.08 -5.84 24.53
C HIS A 218 -17.47 -6.47 24.69
N GLU A 219 -17.62 -7.46 25.58
CA GLU A 219 -18.93 -8.05 25.90
C GLU A 219 -19.82 -7.12 26.74
N ALA A 220 -19.24 -6.29 27.62
CA ALA A 220 -20.02 -5.41 28.50
C ALA A 220 -20.70 -4.24 27.75
N ASN A 221 -20.07 -3.69 26.70
CA ASN A 221 -20.61 -2.53 25.97
C ASN A 221 -21.66 -2.91 24.89
N THR A 222 -21.88 -4.21 24.66
CA THR A 222 -22.91 -4.70 23.72
C THR A 222 -24.21 -5.05 24.44
N GLY A 223 -24.22 -5.05 25.78
CA GLY A 223 -25.37 -5.45 26.62
C GLY A 223 -26.16 -4.29 27.26
N GLU A 224 -25.70 -3.04 27.20
CA GLU A 224 -26.34 -1.90 27.89
C GLU A 224 -27.07 -0.91 26.96
N GLU A 225 -27.19 -1.18 25.65
CA GLU A 225 -28.00 -0.39 24.70
C GLU A 225 -29.24 -1.17 24.22
N LEU A 226 -29.99 -1.77 25.15
CA LEU A 226 -31.30 -2.37 24.83
C LEU A 226 -32.28 -2.32 26.00
N VAL A 227 -32.35 -1.18 26.71
CA VAL A 227 -33.44 -0.90 27.66
C VAL A 227 -33.87 0.57 27.57
N LYS A 228 -34.91 0.82 26.76
CA LYS A 228 -35.97 1.86 26.86
C LYS A 228 -36.30 2.45 25.49
N VAL A 229 -37.31 1.89 24.83
CA VAL A 229 -38.53 2.63 24.44
C VAL A 229 -39.69 1.63 24.47
N GLU A 230 -40.21 1.40 25.68
CA GLU A 230 -41.56 0.90 25.90
C GLU A 230 -42.26 2.07 26.61
N VAL A 231 -43.13 2.79 25.89
CA VAL A 231 -44.14 3.68 26.48
C VAL A 231 -45.39 3.56 25.63
N ASP A 232 -46.40 2.98 26.28
CA ASP A 232 -47.81 2.91 25.93
C ASP A 232 -48.41 4.25 25.47
N GLU A 233 -49.20 4.24 24.38
CA GLU A 233 -50.67 4.43 24.40
C GLU A 233 -51.29 4.09 23.04
#